data_AF-A0A1G6AH28-F1
#
_entry.id   AF-A0A1G6AH28-F1
#
_cell.length_a   1.000
_cell.length_b   1.000
_cell.length_c   1.000
_cell.angle_alpha   90.00
_cell.angle_beta   90.00
_cell.angle_gamma   90.00
#
_symmetry.space_group_name_H-M   'P 1'
#
loop_
_entity.id
_entity.type
_entity.pdbx_description
1 polymer ?
#
loop_
_entity_poly.entity_id
_entity_poly.type
_entity_poly.pdbx_seq_one_letter_code
_entity_poly.pdbx_strand_id
1 'polypeptide(L)'
;MTIDEMKERRREFGYSYKKLSELSGVPLGTIQKIFNGETKSPRHDTIVMLQKVLEPDSDAKENYRFKSYGDSKEKKYGAEGEHYENLREEPAIIYGSKKKVDLEHFNGKKQGEYTIEDYEALPDDVRVELIDGYFFYMDAPSTRHQLIGGEIYAPIRNYIRKNKGKCIPFISPTDVQLDRDDRTILEPDVFIVCDPSKITEKRIYGNPDFVVEIISPSTARKDRFIKAKKYKYAGVKEFWLVDPKKRNVLVYSFDDEDNDDITIYGFGDKIPIGLYDGKLQIDFADIAEYVDSICGPVE
;
A
#
# COMPACT_ATOMS: atom_id res chain seq x y z
N MET A 1 -24.04 20.15 4.86
CA MET A 1 -23.83 20.72 6.20
C MET A 1 -22.81 21.85 6.17
N THR A 2 -23.06 22.89 6.97
CA THR A 2 -22.13 23.98 7.28
C THR A 2 -21.08 23.53 8.30
N ILE A 3 -19.98 24.29 8.47
CA ILE A 3 -18.92 23.97 9.45
C ILE A 3 -19.47 23.97 10.89
N ASP A 4 -20.41 24.85 11.22
CA ASP A 4 -20.99 24.91 12.56
C ASP A 4 -21.95 23.74 12.83
N GLU A 5 -22.72 23.31 11.83
CA GLU A 5 -23.50 22.05 11.90
C GLU A 5 -22.57 20.84 12.08
N MET A 6 -21.42 20.81 11.41
CA MET A 6 -20.41 19.75 11.58
C MET A 6 -19.81 19.75 12.99
N LYS A 7 -19.58 20.92 13.60
CA LYS A 7 -19.12 21.03 15.00
C LYS A 7 -20.14 20.51 15.99
N GLU A 8 -21.42 20.76 15.73
CA GLU A 8 -22.53 20.28 16.55
C GLU A 8 -22.66 18.76 16.44
N ARG A 9 -22.77 18.21 15.22
CA ARG A 9 -22.79 16.76 14.98
C ARG A 9 -21.60 16.02 15.57
N ARG A 10 -20.39 16.58 15.44
CA ARG A 10 -19.18 16.01 16.06
C ARG A 10 -19.32 15.90 17.59
N ARG A 11 -19.90 16.93 18.23
CA ARG A 11 -20.15 16.93 19.68
C ARG A 11 -21.24 15.93 20.06
N GLU A 12 -22.31 15.84 19.29
CA GLU A 12 -23.37 14.83 19.47
C GLU A 12 -22.83 13.40 19.40
N PHE A 13 -21.95 13.10 18.44
CA PHE A 13 -21.31 11.79 18.33
C PHE A 13 -20.15 11.56 19.30
N GLY A 14 -19.76 12.57 20.09
CA GLY A 14 -18.63 12.46 21.03
C GLY A 14 -17.27 12.29 20.36
N TYR A 15 -17.13 12.70 19.09
CA TYR A 15 -15.89 12.53 18.33
C TYR A 15 -14.85 13.59 18.69
N SER A 16 -13.66 13.15 19.10
CA SER A 16 -12.48 14.01 19.14
C SER A 16 -12.04 14.37 17.71
N TYR A 17 -11.25 15.43 17.54
CA TYR A 17 -10.70 15.75 16.21
C TYR A 17 -9.81 14.62 15.68
N LYS A 18 -9.08 13.94 16.58
CA LYS A 18 -8.30 12.74 16.24
C LYS A 18 -9.21 11.63 15.72
N LYS A 19 -10.34 11.38 16.40
CA LYS A 19 -11.30 10.37 15.97
C LYS A 19 -11.93 10.72 14.62
N LEU A 20 -12.25 12.00 14.40
CA LEU A 20 -12.77 12.47 13.13
C LEU A 20 -11.74 12.33 12.00
N SER A 21 -10.46 12.51 12.30
CA SER A 21 -9.34 12.27 11.38
C SER A 21 -9.24 10.81 10.98
N GLU A 22 -9.26 9.91 11.96
CA GLU A 22 -9.25 8.45 11.74
C GLU A 22 -10.43 8.00 10.87
N LEU A 23 -11.64 8.52 11.13
CA LEU A 23 -12.86 8.09 10.44
C LEU A 23 -13.00 8.67 9.03
N SER A 24 -12.54 9.91 8.81
CA SER A 24 -12.70 10.60 7.51
C SER A 24 -11.51 10.42 6.58
N GLY A 25 -10.36 9.98 7.10
CA GLY A 25 -9.08 9.98 6.38
C GLY A 25 -8.51 11.39 6.17
N VAL A 26 -9.13 12.43 6.72
CA VAL A 26 -8.63 13.81 6.65
C VAL A 26 -7.59 14.02 7.74
N PRO A 27 -6.39 14.58 7.45
CA PRO A 27 -5.37 14.80 8.47
C PRO A 27 -5.86 15.64 9.65
N LEU A 28 -5.44 15.28 10.87
CA LEU A 28 -5.86 15.94 12.11
C LEU A 28 -5.65 17.46 12.08
N GLY A 29 -4.47 17.91 11.63
CA GLY A 29 -4.17 19.33 11.51
C GLY A 29 -5.09 20.07 10.53
N THR A 30 -5.53 19.41 9.46
CA THR A 30 -6.50 19.96 8.51
C THR A 30 -7.87 20.11 9.15
N ILE A 31 -8.32 19.12 9.91
CA ILE A 31 -9.58 19.19 10.65
C ILE A 31 -9.54 20.32 11.68
N GLN A 32 -8.46 20.42 12.46
CA GLN A 32 -8.31 21.46 13.47
C GLN A 32 -8.36 22.86 12.84
N LYS A 33 -7.63 23.10 11.75
CA LYS A 33 -7.64 24.38 11.03
C LYS A 33 -9.01 24.75 10.46
N ILE A 34 -9.76 23.77 9.94
CA ILE A 34 -11.11 23.98 9.42
C ILE A 34 -12.08 24.33 10.56
N PHE A 35 -12.07 23.55 11.65
CA PHE A 35 -13.01 23.72 12.75
C PHE A 35 -12.66 24.93 13.63
N ASN A 36 -11.40 25.34 13.71
CA ASN A 36 -10.98 26.56 14.41
C ASN A 36 -11.19 27.83 13.57
N GLY A 37 -11.62 27.71 12.30
CA GLY A 37 -11.87 28.86 11.42
C GLY A 37 -10.61 29.48 10.81
N GLU A 38 -9.45 28.85 10.96
CA GLU A 38 -8.18 29.27 10.34
C GLU A 38 -8.23 29.08 8.81
N THR A 39 -8.98 28.07 8.34
CA THR A 39 -9.22 27.85 6.91
C THR A 39 -10.53 28.53 6.49
N LYS A 40 -10.43 29.73 5.92
CA LYS A 40 -11.60 30.51 5.46
C LYS A 40 -12.41 29.83 4.34
N SER A 41 -11.77 28.98 3.53
CA SER A 41 -12.41 28.26 2.43
C SER A 41 -11.82 26.85 2.29
N PRO A 42 -12.35 25.87 3.07
CA PRO A 42 -11.89 24.48 2.98
C PRO A 42 -12.17 23.87 1.60
N ARG A 43 -11.31 22.94 1.16
CA ARG A 43 -11.53 22.22 -0.10
C ARG A 43 -12.83 21.43 -0.04
N HIS A 44 -13.57 21.43 -1.15
CA HIS A 44 -14.87 20.77 -1.27
C HIS A 44 -14.81 19.28 -0.88
N ASP A 45 -13.83 18.54 -1.41
CA ASP A 45 -13.67 17.11 -1.12
C ASP A 45 -13.42 16.82 0.36
N THR A 46 -12.69 17.72 1.04
CA THR A 46 -12.43 17.60 2.48
C THR A 46 -13.73 17.77 3.27
N ILE A 47 -14.60 18.69 2.87
CA ILE A 47 -15.92 18.87 3.47
C ILE A 47 -16.78 17.63 3.25
N VAL A 48 -16.80 17.07 2.03
CA VAL A 48 -17.55 15.84 1.70
C VAL A 48 -17.08 14.65 2.55
N MET A 49 -15.76 14.47 2.72
CA MET A 49 -15.20 13.39 3.55
C MET A 49 -15.62 13.50 5.02
N LEU A 50 -15.61 14.72 5.56
CA LEU A 50 -16.02 14.97 6.94
C LEU A 50 -17.54 14.83 7.12
N GLN A 51 -18.34 15.24 6.13
CA GLN A 51 -19.78 15.08 6.14
C GLN A 51 -20.19 13.61 6.14
N LYS A 52 -19.53 12.75 5.35
CA LYS A 52 -19.81 11.30 5.33
C LYS A 52 -19.66 10.63 6.70
N VAL A 53 -18.85 11.19 7.58
CA VAL A 53 -18.67 10.71 8.97
C VAL A 53 -19.67 11.34 9.94
N LEU A 54 -20.17 12.53 9.62
CA LEU A 54 -21.00 13.37 10.50
C LEU A 54 -22.49 13.37 10.12
N GLU A 55 -22.88 12.72 9.03
CA GLU A 55 -24.26 12.51 8.58
C GLU A 55 -24.50 10.99 8.43
N PRO A 56 -25.27 10.35 9.32
CA PRO A 56 -25.81 9.03 9.06
C PRO A 56 -27.11 9.20 8.27
N ASP A 57 -27.09 8.87 6.99
CA ASP A 57 -28.33 8.78 6.22
C ASP A 57 -29.18 7.62 6.75
N SER A 58 -30.49 7.86 6.86
CA SER A 58 -31.43 7.15 7.73
C SER A 58 -31.86 5.75 7.28
N ASP A 59 -31.19 5.16 6.29
CA ASP A 59 -31.49 3.80 5.78
C ASP A 59 -30.33 2.80 5.91
N ALA A 60 -29.20 3.19 6.51
CA ALA A 60 -28.04 2.30 6.71
C ALA A 60 -27.92 1.78 8.15
N LYS A 61 -29.04 1.42 8.78
CA LYS A 61 -29.06 0.76 10.11
C LYS A 61 -28.72 -0.73 10.01
N GLU A 62 -27.51 -1.04 9.57
CA GLU A 62 -26.77 -2.25 9.97
C GLU A 62 -25.35 -2.08 9.44
N ASN A 63 -24.36 -2.37 10.28
CA ASN A 63 -22.93 -2.28 9.96
C ASN A 63 -22.35 -0.86 9.96
N TYR A 64 -21.87 -0.41 11.12
CA TYR A 64 -20.52 0.17 11.28
C TYR A 64 -20.36 0.57 12.75
N ARG A 65 -20.07 -0.43 13.60
CA ARG A 65 -19.55 -0.20 14.96
C ARG A 65 -18.04 -0.42 14.93
N PHE A 66 -17.27 0.65 14.72
CA PHE A 66 -15.82 0.63 14.94
C PHE A 66 -15.55 0.68 16.45
N LYS A 67 -15.20 -0.46 17.05
CA LYS A 67 -14.65 -0.50 18.42
C LYS A 67 -13.21 0.02 18.39
N SER A 68 -12.93 0.91 19.33
CA SER A 68 -11.59 1.41 19.69
C SER A 68 -10.67 0.24 20.07
N TYR A 69 -9.46 0.22 19.50
CA TYR A 69 -8.35 -0.57 20.05
C TYR A 69 -7.36 0.39 20.69
N GLY A 70 -7.48 0.46 22.00
CA GLY A 70 -6.40 0.81 22.90
C GLY A 70 -6.68 0.06 24.18
N ASP A 71 -6.10 -1.13 24.34
CA ASP A 71 -5.50 -1.43 25.63
C ASP A 71 -4.38 -2.46 25.55
N SER A 72 -3.36 -2.14 26.33
CA SER A 72 -2.12 -2.84 26.56
C SER A 72 -2.29 -4.32 26.93
N LYS A 73 -1.64 -5.21 26.15
CA LYS A 73 -0.90 -6.40 26.60
C LYS A 73 -0.36 -7.14 25.37
N GLU A 74 0.89 -7.60 25.49
CA GLU A 74 1.61 -8.45 24.53
C GLU A 74 0.67 -9.44 23.82
N LYS A 75 0.47 -9.26 22.52
CA LYS A 75 -0.17 -10.24 21.66
C LYS A 75 0.78 -10.57 20.51
N LYS A 76 1.21 -11.83 20.45
CA LYS A 76 1.74 -12.44 19.24
C LYS A 76 0.63 -12.38 18.18
N TYR A 77 0.75 -11.48 17.22
CA TYR A 77 -0.19 -11.39 16.11
C TYR A 77 0.22 -12.38 15.03
N GLY A 78 -0.49 -13.51 15.00
CA GLY A 78 -0.40 -14.57 13.98
C GLY A 78 -1.69 -15.40 13.91
N ALA A 79 -2.79 -14.90 14.48
CA ALA A 79 -4.08 -15.56 14.46
C ALA A 79 -5.17 -14.49 14.52
N GLU A 80 -6.27 -14.71 13.78
CA GLU A 80 -7.48 -13.90 13.62
C GLU A 80 -7.50 -13.01 12.37
N GLY A 81 -7.92 -13.63 11.26
CA GLY A 81 -8.11 -13.01 9.95
C GLY A 81 -9.36 -12.13 9.88
N GLU A 82 -9.32 -10.97 10.53
CA GLU A 82 -10.33 -9.94 10.32
C GLU A 82 -9.99 -9.07 9.09
N HIS A 83 -10.88 -9.14 8.08
CA HIS A 83 -11.12 -8.17 6.99
C HIS A 83 -10.49 -8.33 5.60
N TYR A 84 -9.97 -9.51 5.20
CA TYR A 84 -9.58 -9.73 3.79
C TYR A 84 -10.74 -10.04 2.83
N GLU A 85 -11.87 -10.57 3.32
CA GLU A 85 -13.02 -10.98 2.47
C GLU A 85 -13.63 -9.83 1.66
N ASN A 86 -13.69 -8.63 2.25
CA ASN A 86 -14.24 -7.44 1.59
C ASN A 86 -13.24 -6.75 0.64
N LEU A 87 -12.01 -7.26 0.51
CA LEU A 87 -10.91 -6.68 -0.26
C LEU A 87 -10.64 -7.42 -1.57
N ARG A 88 -11.42 -8.47 -1.87
CA ARG A 88 -11.30 -9.25 -3.10
C ARG A 88 -11.79 -8.44 -4.28
N GLU A 89 -10.97 -8.39 -5.30
CA GLU A 89 -11.37 -7.91 -6.61
C GLU A 89 -11.98 -9.06 -7.40
N GLU A 90 -12.86 -8.74 -8.36
CA GLU A 90 -13.34 -9.74 -9.30
C GLU A 90 -12.14 -10.38 -10.02
N PRO A 91 -12.15 -11.71 -10.25
CA PRO A 91 -11.02 -12.38 -10.88
C PRO A 91 -10.75 -11.73 -12.24
N ALA A 92 -9.54 -11.22 -12.45
CA ALA A 92 -9.18 -10.74 -13.78
C ALA A 92 -9.21 -11.89 -14.77
N ILE A 93 -9.85 -11.60 -15.89
CA ILE A 93 -10.01 -12.55 -16.99
C ILE A 93 -8.66 -12.62 -17.70
N ILE A 94 -7.81 -13.58 -17.31
CA ILE A 94 -6.66 -13.94 -18.14
C ILE A 94 -7.21 -14.65 -19.39
N TYR A 95 -7.05 -14.00 -20.53
CA TYR A 95 -7.31 -14.60 -21.83
C TYR A 95 -6.31 -15.75 -22.07
N GLY A 96 -6.77 -17.00 -21.99
CA GLY A 96 -6.07 -18.11 -22.65
C GLY A 96 -5.94 -19.44 -21.91
N SER A 97 -6.12 -19.55 -20.58
CA SER A 97 -6.00 -20.86 -19.92
C SER A 97 -7.34 -21.45 -19.50
N LYS A 98 -7.70 -22.54 -20.17
CA LYS A 98 -8.81 -23.42 -19.79
C LYS A 98 -8.40 -24.20 -18.53
N LYS A 99 -8.51 -23.59 -17.35
CA LYS A 99 -8.84 -24.23 -16.06
C LYS A 99 -8.84 -23.16 -14.97
N LYS A 100 -10.05 -22.82 -14.51
CA LYS A 100 -10.30 -21.97 -13.35
C LYS A 100 -9.71 -22.67 -12.11
N VAL A 101 -8.59 -22.19 -11.58
CA VAL A 101 -8.16 -22.61 -10.24
C VAL A 101 -9.12 -21.96 -9.25
N ASP A 102 -9.76 -22.77 -8.42
CA ASP A 102 -10.62 -22.29 -7.37
C ASP A 102 -9.76 -21.83 -6.19
N LEU A 103 -9.38 -20.56 -6.19
CA LEU A 103 -8.61 -19.97 -5.09
C LEU A 103 -9.47 -19.76 -3.82
N GLU A 104 -10.80 -19.91 -3.89
CA GLU A 104 -11.64 -19.92 -2.69
C GLU A 104 -11.51 -21.25 -1.94
N HIS A 105 -11.38 -22.35 -2.68
CA HIS A 105 -11.20 -23.71 -2.15
C HIS A 105 -10.09 -24.46 -2.91
N PHE A 106 -8.84 -24.26 -2.50
CA PHE A 106 -7.68 -24.90 -3.12
C PHE A 106 -7.07 -25.95 -2.19
N ASN A 107 -6.70 -27.12 -2.71
CA ASN A 107 -6.13 -28.24 -1.94
C ASN A 107 -6.92 -28.63 -0.67
N GLY A 108 -8.24 -28.50 -0.71
CA GLY A 108 -9.11 -28.82 0.43
C GLY A 108 -9.08 -27.80 1.58
N LYS A 109 -8.40 -26.67 1.39
CA LYS A 109 -8.35 -25.53 2.31
C LYS A 109 -9.18 -24.37 1.78
N LYS A 110 -9.51 -23.43 2.65
CA LYS A 110 -10.15 -22.16 2.27
C LYS A 110 -9.21 -20.97 2.51
N GLN A 111 -9.61 -19.83 1.99
CA GLN A 111 -8.96 -18.53 2.25
C GLN A 111 -8.73 -18.30 3.74
N GLY A 112 -7.49 -17.91 4.10
CA GLY A 112 -7.03 -17.79 5.48
C GLY A 112 -6.43 -19.06 6.07
N GLU A 113 -6.34 -20.15 5.30
CA GLU A 113 -5.67 -21.41 5.71
C GLU A 113 -4.48 -21.75 4.80
N TYR A 114 -4.26 -20.99 3.72
CA TYR A 114 -3.19 -21.29 2.77
C TYR A 114 -1.81 -21.05 3.35
N THR A 115 -0.86 -21.81 2.82
CA THR A 115 0.56 -21.80 3.19
C THR A 115 1.42 -21.67 1.94
N ILE A 116 2.73 -21.49 2.12
CA ILE A 116 3.70 -21.51 1.02
C ILE A 116 3.65 -22.82 0.24
N GLU A 117 3.37 -23.96 0.89
CA GLU A 117 3.21 -25.23 0.18
C GLU A 117 2.03 -25.18 -0.80
N ASP A 118 0.93 -24.52 -0.43
CA ASP A 118 -0.21 -24.33 -1.32
C ASP A 118 0.12 -23.33 -2.44
N TYR A 119 0.84 -22.25 -2.12
CA TYR A 119 1.32 -21.28 -3.10
C TYR A 119 2.19 -21.96 -4.17
N GLU A 120 3.13 -22.81 -3.75
CA GLU A 120 4.04 -23.54 -4.65
C GLU A 120 3.35 -24.67 -5.42
N ALA A 121 2.17 -25.10 -4.99
CA ALA A 121 1.35 -26.10 -5.69
C ALA A 121 0.44 -25.47 -6.77
N LEU A 122 0.38 -24.14 -6.87
CA LEU A 122 -0.38 -23.47 -7.92
C LEU A 122 0.24 -23.75 -9.31
N PRO A 123 -0.59 -23.86 -10.37
CA PRO A 123 -0.08 -23.91 -11.74
C PRO A 123 0.77 -22.69 -12.09
N ASP A 124 1.82 -22.89 -12.90
CA ASP A 124 2.77 -21.84 -13.30
C ASP A 124 2.11 -20.60 -13.96
N ASP A 125 0.94 -20.76 -14.57
CA ASP A 125 0.19 -19.67 -15.23
C ASP A 125 -0.73 -18.88 -14.28
N VAL A 126 -0.78 -19.26 -13.00
CA VAL A 126 -1.59 -18.62 -11.97
C VAL A 126 -0.69 -17.75 -11.09
N ARG A 127 -0.83 -16.43 -11.24
CA ARG A 127 -0.08 -15.46 -10.43
C ARG A 127 -0.94 -14.95 -9.29
N VAL A 128 -0.43 -15.12 -8.08
CA VAL A 128 -1.05 -14.63 -6.85
C VAL A 128 -0.01 -14.05 -5.91
N GLU A 129 -0.43 -13.20 -4.99
CA GLU A 129 0.28 -13.01 -3.73
C GLU A 129 -0.40 -13.82 -2.64
N LEU A 130 0.38 -14.33 -1.70
CA LEU A 130 -0.11 -14.97 -0.49
C LEU A 130 0.08 -13.99 0.67
N ILE A 131 -0.98 -13.59 1.36
CA ILE A 131 -0.88 -12.65 2.51
C ILE A 131 -1.67 -13.21 3.67
N ASP A 132 -0.98 -13.52 4.78
CA ASP A 132 -1.57 -14.11 5.98
C ASP A 132 -2.46 -15.34 5.70
N GLY A 133 -2.08 -16.17 4.72
CA GLY A 133 -2.84 -17.35 4.30
C GLY A 133 -4.00 -17.10 3.34
N TYR A 134 -4.09 -15.90 2.76
CA TYR A 134 -5.07 -15.55 1.73
C TYR A 134 -4.38 -15.39 0.36
N PHE A 135 -4.96 -15.98 -0.69
CA PHE A 135 -4.49 -15.75 -2.06
C PHE A 135 -5.18 -14.54 -2.67
N PHE A 136 -4.38 -13.63 -3.23
CA PHE A 136 -4.81 -12.46 -3.99
C PHE A 136 -4.36 -12.62 -5.42
N TYR A 137 -5.32 -12.61 -6.36
CA TYR A 137 -4.99 -12.67 -7.78
C TYR A 137 -4.13 -11.48 -8.21
N MET A 138 -3.22 -11.72 -9.15
CA MET A 138 -2.43 -10.67 -9.79
C MET A 138 -2.73 -10.60 -11.28
N ASP A 139 -3.09 -9.41 -11.71
CA ASP A 139 -3.24 -9.12 -13.13
C ASP A 139 -1.87 -8.98 -13.80
N ALA A 140 -1.86 -9.16 -15.12
CA ALA A 140 -0.71 -8.72 -15.89
C ALA A 140 -0.56 -7.18 -15.73
N PRO A 141 0.63 -6.70 -15.34
CA PRO A 141 0.84 -5.26 -15.18
C PRO A 141 0.72 -4.57 -16.54
N SER A 142 0.18 -3.35 -16.55
CA SER A 142 0.11 -2.54 -17.78
C SER A 142 1.51 -2.12 -18.26
N THR A 143 1.64 -1.79 -19.55
CA THR A 143 2.90 -1.24 -20.09
C THR A 143 3.38 -0.01 -19.32
N ARG A 144 2.46 0.91 -18.96
CA ARG A 144 2.77 2.09 -18.16
C ARG A 144 3.36 1.72 -16.79
N HIS A 145 2.75 0.75 -16.13
CA HIS A 145 3.21 0.24 -14.82
C HIS A 145 4.63 -0.28 -14.91
N GLN A 146 4.90 -1.11 -15.93
CA GLN A 146 6.23 -1.68 -16.17
C GLN A 146 7.29 -0.62 -16.49
N LEU A 147 6.94 0.39 -17.30
CA LEU A 147 7.85 1.50 -17.62
C LEU A 147 8.18 2.32 -16.35
N ILE A 148 7.19 2.69 -15.54
CA ILE A 148 7.43 3.42 -14.28
C ILE A 148 8.33 2.60 -13.36
N GLY A 149 8.07 1.30 -13.18
CA GLY A 149 8.93 0.43 -12.36
C GLY A 149 10.37 0.37 -12.86
N GLY A 150 10.56 0.24 -14.18
CA GLY A 150 11.88 0.24 -14.81
C GLY A 150 12.65 1.54 -14.61
N GLU A 151 11.99 2.68 -14.79
CA GLU A 151 12.60 4.00 -14.63
C GLU A 151 12.86 4.39 -13.16
N ILE A 152 12.17 3.76 -12.20
CA ILE A 152 12.55 3.84 -10.78
C ILE A 152 13.75 2.93 -10.48
N TYR A 153 13.73 1.69 -10.99
CA TYR A 153 14.77 0.70 -10.74
C TYR A 153 16.14 1.10 -11.30
N ALA A 154 16.19 1.61 -12.53
CA ALA A 154 17.45 1.85 -13.24
C ALA A 154 18.36 2.89 -12.54
N PRO A 155 17.87 4.07 -12.11
CA PRO A 155 18.65 5.02 -11.32
C PRO A 155 19.17 4.43 -10.01
N ILE A 156 18.34 3.66 -9.29
CA ILE A 156 18.73 2.99 -8.03
C ILE A 156 19.90 2.03 -8.29
N ARG A 157 19.76 1.15 -9.27
CA ARG A 157 20.82 0.21 -9.67
C ARG A 157 22.11 0.92 -10.06
N ASN A 158 22.01 1.96 -10.88
CA ASN A 158 23.18 2.70 -11.34
C ASN A 158 23.89 3.39 -10.18
N TYR A 159 23.15 4.02 -9.27
CA TYR A 159 23.71 4.66 -8.08
C TYR A 159 24.44 3.66 -7.18
N ILE A 160 23.80 2.55 -6.84
CA ILE A 160 24.40 1.51 -5.98
C ILE A 160 25.70 0.99 -6.60
N ARG A 161 25.67 0.63 -7.89
CA ARG A 161 26.86 0.10 -8.59
C ARG A 161 27.99 1.12 -8.67
N LYS A 162 27.69 2.37 -9.02
CA LYS A 162 28.68 3.46 -9.12
C LYS A 162 29.37 3.71 -7.79
N ASN A 163 28.61 3.66 -6.69
CA ASN A 163 29.13 3.90 -5.35
C ASN A 163 29.66 2.64 -4.65
N LYS A 164 29.69 1.48 -5.33
CA LYS A 164 30.07 0.18 -4.75
C LYS A 164 29.29 -0.15 -3.47
N GLY A 165 28.00 0.21 -3.45
CA GLY A 165 27.10 -0.09 -2.35
C GLY A 165 26.86 -1.60 -2.20
N LYS A 166 26.61 -2.05 -0.97
CA LYS A 166 26.36 -3.46 -0.65
C LYS A 166 24.92 -3.93 -0.91
N CYS A 167 23.98 -2.99 -1.05
CA CYS A 167 22.58 -3.31 -1.26
C CYS A 167 22.32 -3.74 -2.70
N ILE A 168 21.24 -4.49 -2.90
CA ILE A 168 20.86 -5.03 -4.21
C ILE A 168 19.41 -4.60 -4.48
N PRO A 169 19.16 -3.88 -5.58
CA PRO A 169 17.80 -3.57 -6.00
C PRO A 169 17.22 -4.71 -6.83
N PHE A 170 15.91 -4.91 -6.70
CA PHE A 170 15.11 -5.88 -7.41
C PHE A 170 13.90 -5.19 -8.05
N ILE A 171 13.30 -5.87 -9.03
CA ILE A 171 12.07 -5.47 -9.71
C ILE A 171 11.19 -6.71 -9.87
N SER A 172 9.86 -6.55 -9.86
CA SER A 172 8.92 -7.65 -10.06
C SER A 172 9.09 -8.32 -11.44
N PRO A 173 8.81 -9.64 -11.56
CA PRO A 173 8.42 -10.56 -10.49
C PRO A 173 9.64 -11.00 -9.66
N THR A 174 9.51 -10.97 -8.33
CA THR A 174 10.47 -11.58 -7.39
C THR A 174 9.74 -11.85 -6.08
N ASP A 175 9.69 -13.11 -5.66
CA ASP A 175 9.06 -13.52 -4.41
C ASP A 175 9.77 -12.93 -3.19
N VAL A 176 8.97 -12.37 -2.28
CA VAL A 176 9.41 -11.91 -0.96
C VAL A 176 8.60 -12.61 0.12
N GLN A 177 9.24 -13.55 0.81
CA GLN A 177 8.71 -14.18 2.02
C GLN A 177 8.89 -13.23 3.21
N LEU A 178 7.97 -12.27 3.30
CA LEU A 178 8.13 -11.04 4.07
C LEU A 178 8.39 -11.29 5.56
N ASP A 179 7.50 -12.04 6.22
CA ASP A 179 7.52 -12.23 7.67
C ASP A 179 8.37 -13.41 8.11
N ARG A 180 9.04 -14.09 7.16
CA ARG A 180 9.76 -15.36 7.36
C ARG A 180 8.86 -16.49 7.91
N ASP A 181 7.55 -16.34 7.76
CA ASP A 181 6.53 -17.34 8.08
C ASP A 181 6.19 -18.19 6.85
N ASP A 182 5.30 -19.16 7.01
CA ASP A 182 4.80 -20.00 5.93
C ASP A 182 3.52 -19.45 5.28
N ARG A 183 3.18 -18.18 5.48
CA ARG A 183 1.84 -17.63 5.16
C ARG A 183 1.85 -16.32 4.41
N THR A 184 3.00 -15.73 4.14
CA THR A 184 3.11 -14.47 3.39
C THR A 184 4.21 -14.52 2.33
N ILE A 185 3.81 -14.41 1.06
CA ILE A 185 4.64 -14.18 -0.13
C ILE A 185 4.07 -12.99 -0.90
N LEU A 186 4.88 -11.94 -1.05
CA LEU A 186 4.55 -10.74 -1.83
C LEU A 186 5.44 -10.63 -3.07
N GLU A 187 4.98 -9.89 -4.07
CA GLU A 187 5.76 -9.49 -5.25
C GLU A 187 5.78 -7.95 -5.35
N PRO A 188 6.64 -7.25 -4.59
CA PRO A 188 6.73 -5.80 -4.68
C PRO A 188 7.29 -5.35 -6.04
N ASP A 189 6.83 -4.19 -6.53
CA ASP A 189 7.22 -3.71 -7.87
C ASP A 189 8.70 -3.35 -7.98
N VAL A 190 9.23 -2.57 -7.03
CA VAL A 190 10.66 -2.24 -6.94
C VAL A 190 11.05 -2.26 -5.47
N PHE A 191 12.18 -2.86 -5.12
CA PHE A 191 12.63 -2.89 -3.73
C PHE A 191 14.15 -3.03 -3.60
N ILE A 192 14.68 -2.77 -2.41
CA ILE A 192 16.12 -2.86 -2.11
C ILE A 192 16.34 -3.77 -0.90
N VAL A 193 17.32 -4.67 -1.00
CA VAL A 193 17.76 -5.53 0.11
C VAL A 193 19.24 -5.26 0.38
N CYS A 194 19.58 -4.88 1.61
CA CYS A 194 20.95 -4.55 2.03
C CYS A 194 21.67 -5.69 2.77
N ASP A 195 20.93 -6.71 3.20
CA ASP A 195 21.45 -7.92 3.85
C ASP A 195 21.43 -9.11 2.88
N PRO A 196 22.61 -9.51 2.33
CA PRO A 196 22.68 -10.62 1.39
C PRO A 196 22.22 -11.97 1.96
N SER A 197 22.20 -12.14 3.29
CA SER A 197 21.72 -13.39 3.90
C SER A 197 20.22 -13.63 3.68
N LYS A 198 19.47 -12.57 3.35
CA LYS A 198 18.06 -12.65 2.97
C LYS A 198 17.86 -13.10 1.51
N ILE A 199 18.90 -13.12 0.69
CA ILE A 199 18.78 -13.37 -0.75
C ILE A 199 19.10 -14.84 -1.02
N THR A 200 18.11 -15.59 -1.50
CA THR A 200 18.28 -16.98 -1.94
C THR A 200 18.06 -17.08 -3.45
N GLU A 201 18.41 -18.23 -4.04
CA GLU A 201 18.15 -18.48 -5.47
C GLU A 201 16.65 -18.47 -5.79
N LYS A 202 15.82 -18.94 -4.85
CA LYS A 202 14.36 -19.06 -5.07
C LYS A 202 13.62 -17.75 -4.79
N ARG A 203 14.00 -17.02 -3.75
CA ARG A 203 13.26 -15.85 -3.24
C ARG A 203 14.06 -15.01 -2.26
N ILE A 204 13.48 -13.88 -1.85
CA ILE A 204 13.92 -13.10 -0.70
C ILE A 204 13.27 -13.66 0.57
N TYR A 205 14.07 -13.92 1.61
CA TYR A 205 13.65 -14.43 2.91
C TYR A 205 13.76 -13.35 4.00
N GLY A 206 12.65 -12.65 4.22
CA GLY A 206 12.53 -11.51 5.12
C GLY A 206 12.28 -10.18 4.40
N ASN A 207 12.14 -9.13 5.20
CA ASN A 207 11.77 -7.81 4.71
C ASN A 207 12.86 -7.10 3.89
N PRO A 208 12.48 -6.40 2.80
CA PRO A 208 13.34 -5.41 2.15
C PRO A 208 13.59 -4.19 3.06
N ASP A 209 14.63 -3.42 2.75
CA ASP A 209 14.94 -2.15 3.42
C ASP A 209 14.11 -0.99 2.86
N PHE A 210 13.75 -1.05 1.57
CA PHE A 210 12.98 -0.06 0.83
C PHE A 210 12.04 -0.77 -0.15
N VAL A 211 10.80 -0.30 -0.27
CA VAL A 211 9.80 -0.87 -1.19
C VAL A 211 9.03 0.23 -1.93
N VAL A 212 8.75 0.01 -3.20
CA VAL A 212 7.83 0.80 -4.02
C VAL A 212 6.71 -0.11 -4.52
N GLU A 213 5.48 0.35 -4.41
CA GLU A 213 4.30 -0.22 -5.07
C GLU A 213 3.72 0.83 -6.00
N ILE A 214 3.44 0.44 -7.24
CA ILE A 214 2.82 1.28 -8.26
C ILE A 214 1.34 0.88 -8.31
N ILE A 215 0.47 1.79 -7.90
CA ILE A 215 -0.95 1.50 -7.84
C ILE A 215 -1.55 1.41 -9.25
N SER A 216 -2.28 0.32 -9.49
CA SER A 216 -3.27 0.24 -10.57
C SER A 216 -4.69 0.32 -9.99
N PRO A 217 -5.74 0.53 -10.82
CA PRO A 217 -7.12 0.41 -10.37
C PRO A 217 -7.42 -0.91 -9.65
N SER A 218 -6.73 -2.00 -10.04
CA SER A 218 -6.90 -3.36 -9.49
C SER A 218 -6.00 -3.73 -8.31
N THR A 219 -5.19 -2.80 -7.82
CA THR A 219 -4.34 -3.04 -6.64
C THR A 219 -4.47 -1.95 -5.59
N ALA A 220 -5.13 -0.84 -5.93
CA ALA A 220 -5.22 0.37 -5.13
C ALA A 220 -5.63 0.12 -3.68
N ARG A 221 -6.59 -0.76 -3.42
CA ARG A 221 -7.07 -1.01 -2.07
C ARG A 221 -6.11 -1.91 -1.29
N LYS A 222 -5.56 -2.95 -1.93
CA LYS A 222 -4.58 -3.85 -1.32
C LYS A 222 -3.30 -3.09 -0.96
N ASP A 223 -2.75 -2.33 -1.89
CA ASP A 223 -1.44 -1.68 -1.70
C ASP A 223 -1.51 -0.56 -0.66
N ARG A 224 -2.59 0.25 -0.68
CA ARG A 224 -2.79 1.37 0.27
C ARG A 224 -2.95 0.92 1.72
N PHE A 225 -3.55 -0.24 1.97
CA PHE A 225 -4.01 -0.61 3.30
C PHE A 225 -3.37 -1.90 3.82
N ILE A 226 -3.39 -2.97 3.02
CA ILE A 226 -2.86 -4.27 3.44
C ILE A 226 -1.33 -4.21 3.40
N LYS A 227 -0.76 -3.96 2.22
CA LYS A 227 0.69 -4.04 2.04
C LYS A 227 1.43 -2.97 2.83
N ALA A 228 0.93 -1.73 2.86
CA ALA A 228 1.50 -0.67 3.69
C ALA A 228 1.67 -1.11 5.17
N LYS A 229 0.64 -1.76 5.75
CA LYS A 229 0.72 -2.31 7.11
C LYS A 229 1.69 -3.48 7.22
N LYS A 230 1.63 -4.43 6.28
CA LYS A 230 2.54 -5.58 6.27
C LYS A 230 4.00 -5.14 6.21
N TYR A 231 4.33 -4.21 5.32
CA TYR A 231 5.67 -3.64 5.21
C TYR A 231 6.10 -2.93 6.49
N LYS A 232 5.24 -2.10 7.08
CA LYS A 232 5.52 -1.46 8.38
C LYS A 232 5.88 -2.50 9.44
N TYR A 233 5.00 -3.47 9.69
CA TYR A 233 5.19 -4.43 10.77
C TYR A 233 6.31 -5.44 10.51
N ALA A 234 6.65 -5.69 9.25
CA ALA A 234 7.82 -6.49 8.88
C ALA A 234 9.15 -5.72 9.04
N GLY A 235 9.11 -4.42 9.35
CA GLY A 235 10.30 -3.59 9.56
C GLY A 235 10.92 -3.04 8.28
N VAL A 236 10.14 -2.91 7.20
CA VAL A 236 10.55 -2.06 6.06
C VAL A 236 10.74 -0.65 6.59
N LYS A 237 11.79 0.05 6.17
CA LYS A 237 12.10 1.40 6.69
C LYS A 237 11.44 2.50 5.89
N GLU A 238 11.31 2.28 4.59
CA GLU A 238 10.79 3.27 3.67
C GLU A 238 9.91 2.58 2.62
N PHE A 239 8.67 3.06 2.49
CA PHE A 239 7.67 2.51 1.60
C PHE A 239 7.07 3.61 0.74
N TRP A 240 7.14 3.45 -0.57
CA TRP A 240 6.60 4.40 -1.53
C TRP A 240 5.39 3.82 -2.22
N LEU A 241 4.33 4.61 -2.30
CA LEU A 241 3.12 4.27 -3.02
C LEU A 241 2.92 5.28 -4.14
N VAL A 242 3.19 4.84 -5.37
CA VAL A 242 3.13 5.65 -6.58
C VAL A 242 1.73 5.53 -7.17
N ASP A 243 1.05 6.66 -7.40
CA ASP A 243 -0.25 6.70 -8.08
C ASP A 243 -0.10 7.44 -9.41
N PRO A 244 0.07 6.73 -10.54
CA PRO A 244 0.23 7.35 -11.85
C PRO A 244 -0.99 8.19 -12.26
N LYS A 245 -2.20 7.80 -11.83
CA LYS A 245 -3.44 8.51 -12.16
C LYS A 245 -3.57 9.82 -11.40
N LYS A 246 -3.22 9.84 -10.12
CA LYS A 246 -3.19 11.07 -9.33
C LYS A 246 -1.89 11.85 -9.47
N ARG A 247 -0.92 11.32 -10.21
CA ARG A 247 0.42 11.89 -10.43
C ARG A 247 1.10 12.30 -9.13
N ASN A 248 1.02 11.41 -8.14
CA ASN A 248 1.63 11.64 -6.83
C ASN A 248 2.30 10.38 -6.28
N VAL A 249 3.16 10.59 -5.30
CA VAL A 249 3.86 9.55 -4.55
C VAL A 249 3.67 9.83 -3.07
N LEU A 250 3.14 8.83 -2.36
CA LEU A 250 3.13 8.84 -0.90
C LEU A 250 4.39 8.13 -0.42
N VAL A 251 5.22 8.85 0.33
CA VAL A 251 6.44 8.32 0.93
C VAL A 251 6.18 8.13 2.42
N TYR A 252 6.17 6.88 2.85
CA TYR A 252 6.12 6.48 4.24
C TYR A 252 7.55 6.25 4.73
N SER A 253 7.96 7.00 5.74
CA SER A 253 9.17 6.72 6.52
C SER A 253 8.73 6.09 7.82
N PHE A 254 8.99 4.80 7.98
CA PHE A 254 8.64 4.05 9.17
C PHE A 254 9.75 4.21 10.21
N ASP A 255 9.36 4.55 11.43
CA ASP A 255 10.25 4.68 12.58
C ASP A 255 9.86 3.68 13.67
N ASP A 256 10.84 3.18 14.42
CA ASP A 256 10.65 2.19 15.48
C ASP A 256 9.85 2.76 16.67
N GLU A 257 9.71 4.09 16.77
CA GLU A 257 8.96 4.78 17.82
C GLU A 257 7.51 5.17 17.45
N ASP A 258 6.93 4.57 16.40
CA ASP A 258 5.59 4.90 15.88
C ASP A 258 5.42 6.36 15.42
N ASN A 259 6.53 7.07 15.19
CA ASN A 259 6.58 8.40 14.61
C ASN A 259 6.63 8.34 13.07
N ASP A 260 5.72 7.55 12.47
CA ASP A 260 5.65 7.43 11.02
C ASP A 260 5.43 8.79 10.38
N ASP A 261 6.30 9.16 9.43
CA ASP A 261 6.11 10.34 8.61
C ASP A 261 5.57 9.95 7.23
N ILE A 262 4.61 10.74 6.75
CA ILE A 262 4.01 10.56 5.43
C ILE A 262 4.19 11.87 4.67
N THR A 263 5.08 11.84 3.67
CA THR A 263 5.25 12.96 2.76
C THR A 263 4.55 12.67 1.44
N ILE A 264 3.86 13.66 0.89
CA ILE A 264 3.21 13.58 -0.41
C ILE A 264 4.02 14.42 -1.40
N TYR A 265 4.51 13.78 -2.45
CA TYR A 265 5.19 14.40 -3.57
C TYR A 265 4.31 14.35 -4.82
N GLY A 266 4.45 15.35 -5.68
CA GLY A 266 3.89 15.31 -7.03
C GLY A 266 4.89 14.71 -8.02
N PHE A 267 4.42 14.35 -9.20
CA PHE A 267 5.30 13.92 -10.29
C PHE A 267 6.19 15.03 -10.84
N GLY A 268 6.11 16.27 -10.33
CA GLY A 268 7.08 17.32 -10.64
C GLY A 268 8.33 17.31 -9.78
N ASP A 269 8.40 16.42 -8.77
CA ASP A 269 9.43 16.44 -7.75
C ASP A 269 10.55 15.43 -8.01
N LYS A 270 11.74 15.76 -7.49
CA LYS A 270 12.84 14.83 -7.28
C LYS A 270 12.73 14.28 -5.86
N ILE A 271 12.36 13.02 -5.73
CA ILE A 271 12.05 12.42 -4.44
C ILE A 271 13.32 11.75 -3.88
N PRO A 272 13.83 12.17 -2.71
CA PRO A 272 14.99 11.56 -2.08
C PRO A 272 14.66 10.20 -1.48
N ILE A 273 15.54 9.21 -1.69
CA ILE A 273 15.49 7.93 -0.99
C ILE A 273 16.21 8.09 0.35
N GLY A 274 15.46 7.93 1.44
CA GLY A 274 15.94 8.05 2.82
C GLY A 274 17.06 7.06 3.16
N LEU A 275 17.01 5.84 2.61
CA LEU A 275 18.06 4.81 2.74
C LEU A 275 19.48 5.32 2.37
N TYR A 276 19.59 6.37 1.56
CA TYR A 276 20.85 6.96 1.13
C TYR A 276 21.04 8.41 1.61
N ASP A 277 20.41 8.80 2.72
CA ASP A 277 20.42 10.17 3.26
C ASP A 277 19.99 11.22 2.22
N GLY A 278 19.09 10.85 1.30
CA GLY A 278 18.63 11.70 0.21
C GLY A 278 19.67 12.02 -0.88
N LYS A 279 20.86 11.40 -0.84
CA LYS A 279 21.90 11.54 -1.88
C LYS A 279 21.50 10.88 -3.20
N LEU A 280 20.61 9.89 -3.14
CA LEU A 280 19.94 9.31 -4.30
C LEU A 280 18.52 9.89 -4.37
N GLN A 281 18.15 10.40 -5.54
CA GLN A 281 16.83 10.96 -5.80
C GLN A 281 16.26 10.34 -7.07
N ILE A 282 14.95 10.14 -7.11
CA ILE A 282 14.20 9.69 -8.27
C ILE A 282 13.48 10.89 -8.87
N ASP A 283 13.75 11.18 -10.14
CA ASP A 283 13.17 12.31 -10.86
C ASP A 283 11.84 11.91 -11.50
N PHE A 284 10.73 12.13 -10.79
CA PHE A 284 9.42 11.75 -11.32
C PHE A 284 8.96 12.64 -12.49
N ALA A 285 9.57 13.83 -12.66
CA ALA A 285 9.24 14.69 -13.79
C ALA A 285 9.75 14.05 -15.09
N ASP A 286 11.00 13.59 -15.07
CA ASP A 286 11.64 12.85 -16.17
C ASP A 286 10.91 11.53 -16.46
N ILE A 287 10.59 10.75 -15.41
CA ILE A 287 9.81 9.51 -15.56
C ILE A 287 8.46 9.79 -16.22
N ALA A 288 7.74 10.80 -15.74
CA ALA A 288 6.42 11.12 -16.28
C ALA A 288 6.49 11.58 -17.74
N GLU A 289 7.44 12.44 -18.09
CA GLU A 289 7.66 12.88 -19.46
C GLU A 289 7.97 11.70 -20.39
N TYR A 290 8.90 10.83 -19.99
CA TYR A 290 9.27 9.65 -20.76
C TYR A 290 8.09 8.69 -20.96
N VAL A 291 7.42 8.33 -19.87
CA VAL A 291 6.30 7.38 -19.91
C VAL A 291 5.12 7.94 -20.69
N ASP A 292 4.79 9.22 -20.51
CA ASP A 292 3.69 9.87 -21.24
C ASP A 292 4.00 10.00 -22.74
N SER A 293 5.28 10.13 -23.12
CA SER A 293 5.69 10.14 -24.54
C SER A 293 5.42 8.80 -25.25
N ILE A 294 5.37 7.69 -24.50
CA ILE A 294 5.16 6.34 -25.04
C ILE A 294 3.69 5.93 -24.92
N CYS A 295 3.08 6.16 -23.76
CA CYS A 295 1.73 5.67 -23.44
C CYS A 295 0.63 6.74 -23.58
N GLY A 296 0.98 7.97 -23.96
CA GLY A 296 0.10 9.14 -23.86
C GLY A 296 0.02 9.67 -22.42
N PRO A 297 -0.61 10.83 -22.16
CA PRO A 297 -0.88 11.29 -20.80
C PRO A 297 -1.91 10.40 -20.09
N VAL A 298 -1.91 10.41 -18.76
CA VAL A 298 -2.95 9.72 -17.98
C VAL A 298 -4.25 10.53 -18.00
N GLU A 299 -5.36 9.89 -18.39
CA GLU A 299 -6.72 10.46 -18.41
C GLU A 299 -7.41 10.47 -17.03
#